data_AF-A0AAN6BV22-F1
#
_entry.id   AF-A0AAN6BV22-F1
#
_cell.length_a   1.000
_cell.length_b   1.000
_cell.length_c   1.000
_cell.angle_alpha   90.00
_cell.angle_beta   90.00
_cell.angle_gamma   90.00
#
_symmetry.space_group_name_H-M   'P 1'
#
loop_
_entity.id
_entity.type
_entity.pdbx_description
1 polymer ?
#
loop_
_entity_poly.entity_id
_entity_poly.type
_entity_poly.pdbx_seq_one_letter_code
_entity_poly.pdbx_strand_id
1 'polypeptide(L)'
;MSLPILDHFAILVSYRTLQTVTDTLKDSLLVIDGGAHADGLTVNKLIHLADGTYLEFIAFVEDVDPEKRRAHRWGNLEEGKIADWAHTLNSEADYAALQKRVADAGNGVTYGDLTSLQRHRPDGVLMKCLVSVALDPEGGRIFPGTIPFWCVDETERHLRSPFKADGGDGLHEYTKHPSHAQGVSKVTVLLPEKDIATYKPVYDAIHNQKAAEGKEHSWPYDLPAGPNAGSNKVVLSTLEGGNGKAEIKLALLGTKDSPRSIELLPGLTVDFEHAALPYQVQSCSNTAKFLASRFGAPNIPTFEDNEETFEHLQDRIAKTIEVLENVDPDVINGKEDVEIIMETKFGNYRFTGQRYISEYAIPNFHFHLTSAYCIMRTQGVPLGAFDYLKDVFEKV
;
A
#
# COMPACT_ATOMS: atom_id res chain seq x y z
N MET A 1 -17.56 -12.98 1.69
CA MET A 1 -17.20 -12.26 2.94
C MET A 1 -16.06 -11.32 2.58
N SER A 2 -16.13 -10.06 3.01
CA SER A 2 -15.15 -9.04 2.66
C SER A 2 -13.81 -9.29 3.35
N LEU A 3 -12.72 -8.86 2.72
CA LEU A 3 -11.42 -8.78 3.36
C LEU A 3 -11.47 -7.71 4.46
N PRO A 4 -10.56 -7.76 5.45
CA PRO A 4 -10.38 -6.64 6.36
C PRO A 4 -9.91 -5.41 5.58
N ILE A 5 -10.41 -4.23 5.95
CA ILE A 5 -10.02 -2.96 5.32
C ILE A 5 -8.89 -2.36 6.16
N LEU A 6 -7.80 -1.89 5.55
CA LEU A 6 -6.73 -1.20 6.30
C LEU A 6 -7.22 0.16 6.80
N ASP A 7 -7.00 0.46 8.09
CA ASP A 7 -7.47 1.71 8.71
C ASP A 7 -6.35 2.74 8.83
N HIS A 8 -5.46 2.56 9.82
CA HIS A 8 -4.39 3.50 10.14
C HIS A 8 -3.28 2.88 10.96
N PHE A 9 -2.23 3.66 11.17
CA PHE A 9 -1.11 3.36 12.05
C PHE A 9 -1.00 4.39 13.16
N ALA A 10 -0.84 3.94 14.41
CA ALA A 10 -0.59 4.81 15.55
C ALA A 10 0.91 4.89 15.81
N ILE A 11 1.49 6.07 15.63
CA ILE A 11 2.90 6.39 15.88
C ILE A 11 2.96 7.19 17.18
N LEU A 12 3.42 6.54 18.25
CA LEU A 12 3.50 7.17 19.56
C LEU A 12 4.70 8.12 19.59
N VAL A 13 4.47 9.37 19.95
CA VAL A 13 5.51 10.40 20.06
C VAL A 13 5.37 11.19 21.35
N SER A 14 6.44 11.87 21.75
CA SER A 14 6.37 12.84 22.85
C SER A 14 5.45 14.02 22.47
N TYR A 15 4.83 14.66 23.47
CA TYR A 15 4.03 15.87 23.23
C TYR A 15 4.84 16.94 22.48
N ARG A 16 6.12 17.12 22.84
CA ARG A 16 7.03 18.07 22.21
C ARG A 16 7.29 17.74 20.74
N THR A 17 7.51 16.47 20.42
CA THR A 17 7.70 16.00 19.03
C THR A 17 6.45 16.25 18.21
N LEU A 18 5.27 16.01 18.79
CA LEU A 18 3.99 16.27 18.12
C LEU A 18 3.85 17.76 17.75
N GLN A 19 4.32 18.70 18.58
CA GLN A 19 4.24 20.13 18.25
C GLN A 19 5.08 20.51 17.02
N THR A 20 6.20 19.82 16.77
CA THR A 20 7.15 20.19 15.71
C THR A 20 7.02 19.34 14.43
N VAL A 21 6.31 18.20 14.47
CA VAL A 21 6.29 17.22 13.37
C VAL A 21 5.74 17.80 12.06
N THR A 22 4.81 18.75 12.12
CA THR A 22 4.30 19.44 10.93
C THR A 22 5.41 20.18 10.19
N ASP A 23 6.26 20.91 10.91
CA ASP A 23 7.37 21.64 10.30
C ASP A 23 8.49 20.71 9.82
N THR A 24 8.75 19.63 10.57
CA THR A 24 9.77 18.64 10.22
C THR A 24 9.43 17.91 8.92
N LEU A 25 8.16 17.58 8.68
CA LEU A 25 7.74 16.78 7.53
C LEU A 25 7.22 17.59 6.35
N LYS A 26 7.08 18.91 6.45
CA LYS A 26 6.43 19.75 5.42
C LYS A 26 6.95 19.58 4.00
N ASP A 27 8.24 19.25 3.84
CA ASP A 27 8.88 19.07 2.53
C ASP A 27 8.67 17.66 1.94
N SER A 28 8.02 16.76 2.69
CA SER A 28 7.75 15.36 2.30
C SER A 28 6.27 14.99 2.43
N LEU A 29 5.63 15.30 3.56
CA LEU A 29 4.26 14.92 3.87
C LEU A 29 3.52 16.09 4.51
N LEU A 30 2.33 16.38 3.98
CA LEU A 30 1.36 17.23 4.65
C LEU A 30 0.85 16.56 5.94
N VAL A 31 0.97 17.28 7.06
CA VAL A 31 0.50 16.85 8.38
C VAL A 31 -0.59 17.81 8.87
N ILE A 32 -1.76 17.26 9.22
CA ILE A 32 -2.95 18.00 9.61
C ILE A 32 -3.21 17.82 11.11
N ASP A 33 -3.73 18.85 11.76
CA ASP A 33 -4.20 18.72 13.15
C ASP A 33 -5.38 17.76 13.21
N GLY A 34 -5.17 16.65 13.93
CA GLY A 34 -6.23 15.69 14.16
C GLY A 34 -7.17 16.24 15.22
N GLY A 35 -6.73 16.26 16.48
CA GLY A 35 -7.48 16.81 17.61
C GLY A 35 -7.24 16.09 18.94
N ALA A 36 -8.10 16.35 19.93
CA ALA A 36 -8.00 15.81 21.29
C ALA A 36 -9.00 14.67 21.52
N HIS A 37 -8.54 13.55 22.06
CA HIS A 37 -9.40 12.44 22.44
C HIS A 37 -10.29 12.84 23.63
N ALA A 38 -11.54 12.37 23.63
CA ALA A 38 -12.55 12.81 24.59
C ALA A 38 -12.25 12.36 26.04
N ASP A 39 -11.36 11.39 26.23
CA ASP A 39 -10.85 10.99 27.55
C ASP A 39 -9.86 12.00 28.16
N GLY A 40 -9.41 12.98 27.36
CA GLY A 40 -8.47 14.02 27.75
C GLY A 40 -7.03 13.55 27.93
N LEU A 41 -6.70 12.31 27.52
CA LEU A 41 -5.37 11.74 27.75
C LEU A 41 -4.40 12.01 26.62
N THR A 42 -4.90 12.05 25.39
CA THR A 42 -4.06 12.10 24.19
C THR A 42 -4.57 13.09 23.14
N VAL A 43 -3.63 13.58 22.34
CA VAL A 43 -3.85 14.48 21.20
C VAL A 43 -3.11 13.91 20.00
N ASN A 44 -3.57 14.21 18.78
CA ASN A 44 -2.97 13.68 17.57
C ASN A 44 -2.85 14.68 16.42
N LYS A 45 -1.98 14.32 15.48
CA LYS A 45 -1.84 14.89 14.14
C LYS A 45 -1.87 13.76 13.12
N LEU A 46 -2.43 14.03 11.94
CA LEU A 46 -2.77 13.02 10.95
C LEU A 46 -2.10 13.31 9.60
N ILE A 47 -1.69 12.25 8.91
CA ILE A 47 -1.32 12.28 7.50
C ILE A 47 -2.37 11.47 6.75
N HIS A 48 -3.25 12.12 6.00
CA HIS A 48 -4.31 11.47 5.23
C HIS A 48 -3.82 11.06 3.85
N LEU A 49 -4.12 9.84 3.42
CA LEU A 49 -3.68 9.31 2.12
C LEU A 49 -4.87 9.18 1.15
N ALA A 50 -4.57 9.13 -0.16
CA ALA A 50 -5.58 9.12 -1.21
C ALA A 50 -6.40 7.82 -1.26
N ASP A 51 -5.85 6.71 -0.73
CA ASP A 51 -6.56 5.45 -0.52
C ASP A 51 -7.49 5.44 0.71
N GLY A 52 -7.57 6.57 1.43
CA GLY A 52 -8.40 6.74 2.62
C GLY A 52 -7.81 6.21 3.92
N THR A 53 -6.63 5.58 3.88
CA THR A 53 -5.83 5.26 5.07
C THR A 53 -5.18 6.53 5.63
N TYR A 54 -4.65 6.46 6.85
CA TYR A 54 -3.88 7.56 7.42
C TYR A 54 -2.80 7.08 8.39
N LEU A 55 -1.81 7.95 8.64
CA LEU A 55 -0.85 7.79 9.72
C LEU A 55 -1.21 8.76 10.85
N GLU A 56 -1.24 8.27 12.08
CA GLU A 56 -1.57 9.04 13.28
C GLU A 56 -0.33 9.22 14.13
N PHE A 57 0.20 10.44 14.20
CA PHE A 57 1.09 10.80 15.29
C PHE A 57 0.23 11.08 16.52
N ILE A 58 0.38 10.26 17.56
CA ILE A 58 -0.34 10.42 18.81
C ILE A 58 0.64 10.69 19.95
N ALA A 59 0.29 11.65 20.80
CA ALA A 59 1.01 11.93 22.04
C ALA A 59 0.05 11.99 23.21
N PHE A 60 0.55 11.61 24.39
CA PHE A 60 -0.11 12.01 25.63
C PHE A 60 0.00 13.53 25.80
N VAL A 61 -1.02 14.14 26.41
CA VAL A 61 -0.97 15.56 26.78
C VAL A 61 0.19 15.81 27.76
N GLU A 62 0.77 17.02 27.74
CA GLU A 62 2.00 17.35 28.48
C GLU A 62 1.90 17.03 29.98
N ASP A 63 0.78 17.37 30.60
CA ASP A 63 0.51 17.16 32.02
C ASP A 63 -0.39 15.95 32.29
N VAL A 64 -0.30 14.89 31.47
CA VAL A 64 -1.09 13.68 31.68
C VAL A 64 -0.81 13.09 33.07
N ASP A 65 -1.86 12.68 33.77
CA ASP A 65 -1.71 11.96 35.03
C ASP A 65 -0.91 10.65 34.82
N PRO A 66 0.19 10.42 35.58
CA PRO A 66 1.06 9.26 35.35
C PRO A 66 0.38 7.91 35.52
N GLU A 67 -0.60 7.78 36.44
CA GLU A 67 -1.35 6.52 36.60
C GLU A 67 -2.31 6.32 35.43
N LYS A 68 -3.00 7.37 34.98
CA LYS A 68 -3.85 7.30 33.79
C LYS A 68 -3.05 6.97 32.53
N ARG A 69 -1.86 7.58 32.37
CA ARG A 69 -0.93 7.21 31.30
C ARG A 69 -0.58 5.73 31.39
N ARG A 70 -0.10 5.24 32.54
CA ARG A 70 0.28 3.82 32.74
C ARG A 70 -0.86 2.85 32.43
N ALA A 71 -2.10 3.21 32.75
CA ALA A 71 -3.29 2.39 32.48
C ALA A 71 -3.71 2.39 31.00
N HIS A 72 -3.29 3.39 30.22
CA HIS A 72 -3.56 3.46 28.80
C HIS A 72 -2.80 2.37 28.03
N ARG A 73 -3.42 1.81 26.97
CA ARG A 73 -2.84 0.70 26.17
C ARG A 73 -1.45 1.00 25.60
N TRP A 74 -1.20 2.27 25.28
CA TRP A 74 0.09 2.76 24.75
C TRP A 74 0.97 3.45 25.80
N GLY A 75 0.53 3.49 27.07
CA GLY A 75 1.13 4.28 28.13
C GLY A 75 2.59 3.99 28.45
N ASN A 76 2.95 2.70 28.33
CA ASN A 76 4.26 2.15 28.67
C ASN A 76 5.07 1.75 27.44
N LEU A 77 4.63 2.15 26.24
CA LEU A 77 5.35 1.88 25.01
C LEU A 77 6.45 2.92 24.78
N GLU A 78 7.43 2.52 23.98
CA GLU A 78 8.50 3.39 23.54
C GLU A 78 7.97 4.43 22.55
N GLU A 79 8.31 5.69 22.77
CA GLU A 79 8.00 6.79 21.86
C GLU A 79 8.96 6.77 20.65
N GLY A 80 8.55 7.33 19.52
CA GLY A 80 9.33 7.37 18.28
C GLY A 80 9.14 6.17 17.36
N LYS A 81 8.20 5.27 17.69
CA LYS A 81 7.92 4.04 16.93
C LYS A 81 6.45 3.94 16.56
N ILE A 82 6.15 3.09 15.57
CA ILE A 82 4.78 2.63 15.35
C ILE A 82 4.39 1.78 16.56
N ALA A 83 3.47 2.29 17.36
CA ALA A 83 2.97 1.63 18.57
C ALA A 83 1.93 0.57 18.23
N ASP A 84 1.14 0.79 17.19
CA ASP A 84 0.04 -0.09 16.82
C ASP A 84 -0.48 0.18 15.40
N TRP A 85 -1.38 -0.68 14.94
CA TRP A 85 -2.04 -0.53 13.64
C TRP A 85 -3.44 -1.13 13.64
N ALA A 86 -4.31 -0.62 12.78
CA ALA A 86 -5.73 -0.97 12.78
C ALA A 86 -6.24 -1.45 11.43
N HIS A 87 -7.19 -2.37 11.53
CA HIS A 87 -8.15 -2.64 10.48
C HIS A 87 -9.51 -2.04 10.81
N THR A 88 -10.35 -1.94 9.79
CA THR A 88 -11.77 -1.61 9.90
C THR A 88 -12.61 -2.60 9.07
N LEU A 89 -13.93 -2.51 9.23
CA LEU A 89 -14.94 -3.28 8.50
C LEU A 89 -16.12 -2.36 8.18
N ASN A 90 -16.97 -2.79 7.25
CA ASN A 90 -18.11 -1.99 6.81
C ASN A 90 -19.22 -1.87 7.85
N SER A 91 -19.26 -2.75 8.86
CA SER A 91 -20.30 -2.75 9.87
C SER A 91 -19.91 -3.47 11.17
N GLU A 92 -20.64 -3.19 12.25
CA GLU A 92 -20.55 -3.95 13.51
C GLU A 92 -20.92 -5.43 13.34
N ALA A 93 -21.81 -5.75 12.39
CA ALA A 93 -22.20 -7.12 12.08
C ALA A 93 -21.04 -7.92 11.46
N ASP A 94 -20.29 -7.29 10.55
CA ASP A 94 -19.06 -7.88 9.99
C ASP A 94 -18.02 -8.09 11.09
N TYR A 95 -17.91 -7.14 12.02
CA TYR A 95 -17.03 -7.27 13.18
C TYR A 95 -17.42 -8.45 14.07
N ALA A 96 -18.71 -8.63 14.39
CA ALA A 96 -19.17 -9.77 15.18
C ALA A 96 -18.85 -11.12 14.51
N ALA A 97 -18.99 -11.20 13.18
CA ALA A 97 -18.63 -12.39 12.42
C ALA A 97 -17.13 -12.68 12.47
N LEU A 98 -16.30 -11.65 12.36
CA LEU A 98 -14.85 -11.73 12.53
C LEU A 98 -14.47 -12.17 13.95
N GLN A 99 -15.02 -11.53 14.98
CA GLN A 99 -14.75 -11.83 16.39
C GLN A 99 -15.00 -13.32 16.67
N LYS A 100 -16.13 -13.85 16.18
CA LYS A 100 -16.45 -15.27 16.26
C LYS A 100 -15.43 -16.13 15.51
N ARG A 101 -15.04 -15.75 14.28
CA ARG A 101 -14.09 -16.51 13.45
C ARG A 101 -12.70 -16.61 14.09
N VAL A 102 -12.23 -15.54 14.73
CA VAL A 102 -10.96 -15.54 15.46
C VAL A 102 -11.03 -16.44 16.70
N ALA A 103 -12.12 -16.36 17.47
CA ALA A 103 -12.34 -17.24 18.62
C ALA A 103 -12.42 -18.73 18.22
N ASP A 104 -13.14 -19.03 17.14
CA ASP A 104 -13.31 -20.40 16.62
C ASP A 104 -12.00 -20.99 16.06
N ALA A 105 -11.00 -20.16 15.74
CA ALA A 105 -9.69 -20.63 15.29
C ALA A 105 -8.91 -21.38 16.38
N GLY A 106 -9.36 -21.30 17.65
CA GLY A 106 -8.90 -22.18 18.73
C GLY A 106 -7.44 -21.98 19.17
N ASN A 107 -6.88 -20.80 18.92
CA ASN A 107 -5.48 -20.44 19.21
C ASN A 107 -5.30 -19.65 20.52
N GLY A 108 -6.37 -19.49 21.30
CA GLY A 108 -6.38 -18.78 22.58
C GLY A 108 -6.50 -17.25 22.47
N VAL A 109 -6.43 -16.68 21.27
CA VAL A 109 -6.64 -15.25 21.04
C VAL A 109 -8.11 -14.97 20.77
N THR A 110 -8.64 -13.93 21.40
CA THR A 110 -9.98 -13.42 21.15
C THR A 110 -9.94 -11.91 20.91
N TYR A 111 -11.05 -11.32 20.50
CA TYR A 111 -11.22 -9.86 20.48
C TYR A 111 -12.30 -9.46 21.49
N GLY A 112 -12.07 -8.36 22.21
CA GLY A 112 -13.05 -7.80 23.14
C GLY A 112 -14.27 -7.20 22.44
N ASP A 113 -15.22 -6.71 23.21
CA ASP A 113 -16.37 -5.99 22.64
C ASP A 113 -15.96 -4.64 22.07
N LEU A 114 -16.75 -4.14 21.11
CA LEU A 114 -16.60 -2.80 20.57
C LEU A 114 -16.89 -1.75 21.65
N THR A 115 -15.99 -0.79 21.79
CA THR A 115 -16.09 0.31 22.75
C THR A 115 -15.98 1.65 22.03
N SER A 116 -16.74 2.66 22.47
CA SER A 116 -16.71 3.97 21.81
C SER A 116 -15.40 4.70 22.07
N LEU A 117 -14.78 5.19 20.99
CA LEU A 117 -13.68 6.12 21.00
C LEU A 117 -14.11 7.39 20.28
N GLN A 118 -13.79 8.54 20.88
CA GLN A 118 -14.23 9.84 20.39
C GLN A 118 -13.11 10.85 20.40
N ARG A 119 -13.11 11.74 19.41
CA ARG A 119 -12.12 12.80 19.28
C ARG A 119 -12.77 14.07 18.76
N HIS A 120 -12.42 15.20 19.35
CA HIS A 120 -12.84 16.51 18.85
C HIS A 120 -11.79 17.04 17.88
N ARG A 121 -12.22 17.41 16.67
CA ARG A 121 -11.39 18.14 15.71
C ARG A 121 -11.18 19.60 16.17
N PRO A 122 -10.18 20.32 15.63
CA PRO A 122 -9.96 21.73 15.93
C PRO A 122 -11.17 22.64 15.65
N ASP A 123 -12.00 22.29 14.67
CA ASP A 123 -13.25 22.99 14.33
C ASP A 123 -14.43 22.62 15.24
N GLY A 124 -14.22 21.79 16.26
CA GLY A 124 -15.22 21.36 17.23
C GLY A 124 -16.08 20.18 16.78
N VAL A 125 -15.90 19.66 15.56
CA VAL A 125 -16.67 18.50 15.09
C VAL A 125 -16.23 17.24 15.84
N LEU A 126 -17.19 16.51 16.38
CA LEU A 126 -16.98 15.26 17.11
C LEU A 126 -16.87 14.08 16.13
N MET A 127 -15.70 13.45 16.07
CA MET A 127 -15.48 12.19 15.36
C MET A 127 -15.71 11.02 16.31
N LYS A 128 -16.38 9.99 15.82
CA LYS A 128 -16.72 8.77 16.56
C LYS A 128 -16.31 7.52 15.79
N CYS A 129 -15.73 6.57 16.50
CA CYS A 129 -15.50 5.21 16.04
C CYS A 129 -15.66 4.22 17.19
N LEU A 130 -15.85 2.95 16.83
CA LEU A 130 -15.85 1.85 17.78
C LEU A 130 -14.51 1.12 17.69
N VAL A 131 -13.90 0.85 18.83
CA VAL A 131 -12.61 0.16 18.92
C VAL A 131 -12.69 -1.14 19.68
N SER A 132 -11.94 -2.13 19.21
CA SER A 132 -11.71 -3.40 19.92
C SER A 132 -10.26 -3.83 19.78
N VAL A 133 -9.75 -4.52 20.81
CA VAL A 133 -8.38 -5.01 20.91
C VAL A 133 -8.34 -6.51 21.11
N ALA A 134 -7.25 -7.13 20.70
CA ALA A 134 -7.03 -8.55 20.90
C ALA A 134 -6.69 -8.85 22.37
N LEU A 135 -7.22 -9.97 22.85
CA LEU A 135 -7.09 -10.45 24.22
C LEU A 135 -6.44 -11.84 24.24
N ASP A 136 -5.62 -12.07 25.26
CA ASP A 136 -5.03 -13.37 25.58
C ASP A 136 -6.08 -14.30 26.24
N PRO A 137 -5.76 -15.59 26.45
CA PRO A 137 -6.69 -16.54 27.08
C PRO A 137 -7.16 -16.14 28.48
N GLU A 138 -6.38 -15.33 29.20
CA GLU A 138 -6.68 -14.81 30.53
C GLU A 138 -7.53 -13.52 30.50
N GLY A 139 -7.83 -12.99 29.30
CA GLY A 139 -8.54 -11.73 29.10
C GLY A 139 -7.65 -10.48 29.25
N GLY A 140 -6.34 -10.67 29.36
CA GLY A 140 -5.34 -9.61 29.30
C GLY A 140 -5.19 -9.08 27.87
N ARG A 141 -4.74 -7.83 27.74
CA ARG A 141 -4.50 -7.22 26.42
C ARG A 141 -3.23 -7.79 25.81
N ILE A 142 -3.31 -8.24 24.56
CA ILE A 142 -2.12 -8.62 23.79
C ILE A 142 -1.25 -7.38 23.56
N PHE A 143 0.07 -7.58 23.51
CA PHE A 143 1.02 -6.50 23.28
C PHE A 143 0.69 -5.74 21.97
N PRO A 144 0.56 -4.40 22.02
CA PRO A 144 0.28 -3.55 20.86
C PRO A 144 1.18 -3.85 19.65
N GLY A 145 0.58 -3.86 18.46
CA GLY A 145 1.27 -4.15 17.20
C GLY A 145 1.50 -5.63 16.87
N THR A 146 1.27 -6.56 17.80
CA THR A 146 1.36 -8.01 17.52
C THR A 146 0.28 -8.47 16.54
N ILE A 147 -0.94 -7.96 16.74
CA ILE A 147 -2.16 -8.25 15.97
C ILE A 147 -2.89 -6.91 15.83
N PRO A 148 -3.52 -6.61 14.69
CA PRO A 148 -4.20 -5.33 14.51
C PRO A 148 -5.36 -5.18 15.49
N PHE A 149 -5.60 -3.94 15.93
CA PHE A 149 -6.85 -3.61 16.58
C PHE A 149 -7.93 -3.23 15.55
N TRP A 150 -9.18 -3.15 15.98
CA TRP A 150 -10.29 -2.76 15.12
C TRP A 150 -10.72 -1.35 15.41
N CYS A 151 -11.01 -0.59 14.35
CA CYS A 151 -11.52 0.78 14.40
C CYS A 151 -12.67 0.91 13.40
N VAL A 152 -13.87 0.52 13.83
CA VAL A 152 -15.09 0.54 13.00
C VAL A 152 -15.65 1.97 12.98
N ASP A 153 -15.89 2.48 11.78
CA ASP A 153 -16.39 3.83 11.56
C ASP A 153 -17.84 3.99 12.04
N GLU A 154 -18.09 4.91 12.98
CA GLU A 154 -19.45 5.42 13.24
C GLU A 154 -19.69 6.73 12.47
N THR A 155 -18.66 7.57 12.42
CA THR A 155 -18.63 8.76 11.55
C THR A 155 -18.25 8.34 10.14
N GLU A 156 -18.88 8.91 9.13
CA GLU A 156 -18.55 8.59 7.73
C GLU A 156 -17.05 8.74 7.46
N ARG A 157 -16.47 7.72 6.83
CA ARG A 157 -15.02 7.58 6.69
C ARG A 157 -14.34 8.82 6.09
N HIS A 158 -14.92 9.43 5.06
CA HIS A 158 -14.34 10.61 4.42
C HIS A 158 -14.32 11.86 5.33
N LEU A 159 -15.10 11.88 6.41
CA LEU A 159 -15.05 12.96 7.42
C LEU A 159 -13.99 12.70 8.48
N ARG A 160 -13.78 11.43 8.86
CA ARG A 160 -12.72 11.02 9.81
C ARG A 160 -11.33 11.00 9.16
N SER A 161 -11.26 10.54 7.91
CA SER A 161 -10.08 10.51 7.05
C SER A 161 -10.41 11.13 5.68
N PRO A 162 -10.20 12.44 5.49
CA PRO A 162 -10.51 13.11 4.24
C PRO A 162 -9.62 12.65 3.08
N PHE A 163 -10.19 11.86 2.17
CA PHE A 163 -9.56 11.44 0.91
C PHE A 163 -10.31 11.93 -0.34
N LYS A 164 -11.55 12.38 -0.18
CA LYS A 164 -12.43 12.87 -1.25
C LYS A 164 -12.67 14.37 -1.09
N ALA A 165 -12.63 15.13 -2.18
CA ALA A 165 -12.89 16.57 -2.14
C ALA A 165 -14.34 16.89 -1.73
N ASP A 166 -14.52 18.02 -1.06
CA ASP A 166 -15.85 18.55 -0.73
C ASP A 166 -16.64 18.80 -2.02
N GLY A 167 -17.79 18.14 -2.18
CA GLY A 167 -18.61 18.22 -3.40
C GLY A 167 -18.45 17.05 -4.38
N GLY A 168 -17.59 16.08 -4.10
CA GLY A 168 -17.72 14.73 -4.64
C GLY A 168 -16.80 14.34 -5.81
N ASP A 169 -16.10 15.28 -6.43
CA ASP A 169 -15.21 14.99 -7.56
C ASP A 169 -13.74 15.29 -7.19
N GLY A 170 -12.88 14.26 -7.29
CA GLY A 170 -11.43 14.38 -7.08
C GLY A 170 -10.94 14.09 -5.66
N LEU A 171 -9.61 14.08 -5.52
CA LEU A 171 -8.91 13.83 -4.26
C LEU A 171 -8.91 15.07 -3.35
N HIS A 172 -9.08 14.84 -2.05
CA HIS A 172 -8.99 15.89 -1.04
C HIS A 172 -7.61 16.54 -1.06
N GLU A 173 -7.51 17.83 -0.73
CA GLU A 173 -6.21 18.53 -0.72
C GLU A 173 -5.24 17.96 0.33
N TYR A 174 -5.79 17.41 1.41
CA TYR A 174 -5.00 16.80 2.50
C TYR A 174 -4.19 15.56 2.08
N THR A 175 -4.50 14.96 0.93
CA THR A 175 -3.79 13.78 0.42
C THR A 175 -2.71 14.12 -0.62
N LYS A 176 -2.45 15.40 -0.86
CA LYS A 176 -1.49 15.87 -1.88
C LYS A 176 -0.14 16.13 -1.23
N HIS A 177 0.66 15.08 -1.06
CA HIS A 177 1.97 15.17 -0.41
C HIS A 177 3.10 15.53 -1.38
N PRO A 178 4.10 16.34 -0.97
CA PRO A 178 5.31 16.62 -1.77
C PRO A 178 6.11 15.36 -2.16
N SER A 179 6.09 14.32 -1.33
CA SER A 179 6.68 13.00 -1.62
C SER A 179 5.88 12.16 -2.60
N HIS A 180 4.73 12.66 -3.07
CA HIS A 180 3.80 11.92 -3.93
C HIS A 180 3.30 10.59 -3.32
N ALA A 181 3.28 10.47 -1.98
CA ALA A 181 2.63 9.36 -1.30
C ALA A 181 1.14 9.29 -1.66
N GLN A 182 0.66 8.10 -2.01
CA GLN A 182 -0.73 7.87 -2.42
C GLN A 182 -1.51 7.03 -1.42
N GLY A 183 -0.83 6.14 -0.70
CA GLY A 183 -1.48 5.13 0.12
C GLY A 183 -0.50 4.31 0.93
N VAL A 184 -1.02 3.36 1.72
CA VAL A 184 -0.18 2.31 2.32
C VAL A 184 -0.23 1.11 1.38
N SER A 185 0.95 0.61 0.99
CA SER A 185 1.09 -0.51 0.07
C SER A 185 1.30 -1.84 0.79
N LYS A 186 2.04 -1.82 1.90
CA LYS A 186 2.40 -3.05 2.61
C LYS A 186 2.54 -2.80 4.10
N VAL A 187 2.04 -3.75 4.88
CA VAL A 187 2.26 -3.83 6.33
C VAL A 187 3.16 -5.03 6.60
N THR A 188 4.19 -4.88 7.42
CA THR A 188 5.03 -5.98 7.87
C THR A 188 5.04 -6.02 9.38
N VAL A 189 4.53 -7.11 9.94
CA VAL A 189 4.52 -7.39 11.37
C VAL A 189 5.63 -8.38 11.65
N LEU A 190 6.60 -7.96 12.45
CA LEU A 190 7.75 -8.74 12.85
C LEU A 190 7.54 -9.24 14.27
N LEU A 191 7.49 -10.56 14.45
CA LEU A 191 7.28 -11.18 15.76
C LEU A 191 8.49 -11.98 16.21
N PRO A 192 8.65 -12.23 17.52
CA PRO A 192 9.55 -13.26 18.01
C PRO A 192 9.24 -14.61 17.35
N GLU A 193 10.27 -15.41 17.08
CA GLU A 193 10.09 -16.67 16.32
C GLU A 193 9.08 -17.60 16.99
N LYS A 194 9.14 -17.67 18.33
CA LYS A 194 8.23 -18.47 19.16
C LYS A 194 6.75 -18.08 19.02
N ASP A 195 6.46 -16.85 18.60
CA ASP A 195 5.13 -16.27 18.58
C ASP A 195 4.44 -16.49 17.21
N ILE A 196 5.20 -16.79 16.15
CA ILE A 196 4.68 -17.00 14.79
C ILE A 196 3.62 -18.10 14.77
N ALA A 197 3.89 -19.24 15.42
CA ALA A 197 2.95 -20.37 15.45
C ALA A 197 1.63 -20.03 16.15
N THR A 198 1.66 -19.13 17.12
CA THR A 198 0.46 -18.66 17.84
C THR A 198 -0.35 -17.70 16.99
N TYR A 199 0.31 -16.74 16.32
CA TYR A 199 -0.39 -15.64 15.67
C TYR A 199 -0.70 -15.86 14.20
N LYS A 200 0.06 -16.69 13.46
CA LYS A 200 -0.28 -17.00 12.05
C LYS A 200 -1.73 -17.50 11.90
N PRO A 201 -2.25 -18.45 12.72
CA PRO A 201 -3.65 -18.86 12.63
C PRO A 201 -4.65 -17.73 12.92
N VAL A 202 -4.26 -16.74 13.73
CA VAL A 202 -5.08 -15.55 13.99
C VAL A 202 -5.18 -14.70 12.73
N TYR A 203 -4.05 -14.45 12.04
CA TYR A 203 -4.07 -13.74 10.75
C TYR A 203 -4.84 -14.52 9.68
N ASP A 204 -4.69 -15.85 9.62
CA ASP A 204 -5.49 -16.70 8.73
C ASP A 204 -7.00 -16.50 8.99
N ALA A 205 -7.40 -16.40 10.26
CA ALA A 205 -8.77 -16.14 10.66
C ALA A 205 -9.21 -14.69 10.36
N ILE A 206 -8.38 -13.68 10.63
CA ILE A 206 -8.71 -12.26 10.35
C ILE A 206 -9.02 -12.08 8.86
N HIS A 207 -8.13 -12.58 8.00
CA HIS A 207 -8.22 -12.42 6.55
C HIS A 207 -9.09 -13.50 5.87
N ASN A 208 -9.63 -14.44 6.64
CA ASN A 208 -10.47 -15.53 6.14
C ASN A 208 -9.79 -16.34 5.00
N GLN A 209 -8.47 -16.46 5.06
CA GLN A 209 -7.64 -17.10 4.05
C GLN A 209 -6.40 -17.68 4.71
N LYS A 210 -5.99 -18.89 4.33
CA LYS A 210 -4.71 -19.45 4.78
C LYS A 210 -3.57 -18.89 3.96
N ALA A 211 -2.56 -18.31 4.62
CA ALA A 211 -1.31 -17.98 3.97
C ALA A 211 -0.55 -19.24 3.56
N ALA A 212 0.25 -19.12 2.51
CA ALA A 212 1.19 -20.16 2.10
C ALA A 212 2.20 -20.48 3.23
N GLU A 213 2.65 -21.73 3.23
CA GLU A 213 3.75 -22.15 4.11
C GLU A 213 5.07 -21.51 3.64
N GLY A 214 5.89 -21.07 4.58
CA GLY A 214 7.12 -20.35 4.27
C GLY A 214 7.70 -19.63 5.49
N LYS A 215 8.78 -18.88 5.25
CA LYS A 215 9.39 -18.01 6.27
C LYS A 215 8.62 -16.71 6.49
N GLU A 216 7.83 -16.31 5.50
CA GLU A 216 6.93 -15.16 5.55
C GLU A 216 5.54 -15.64 5.19
N HIS A 217 4.54 -15.07 5.86
CA HIS A 217 3.14 -15.37 5.62
C HIS A 217 2.44 -14.07 5.23
N SER A 218 1.61 -14.09 4.19
CA SER A 218 0.98 -12.86 3.70
C SER A 218 -0.48 -13.03 3.37
N TRP A 219 -1.25 -11.97 3.61
CA TRP A 219 -2.68 -11.91 3.34
C TRP A 219 -3.05 -10.56 2.71
N PRO A 220 -4.01 -10.53 1.77
CA PRO A 220 -4.49 -9.29 1.19
C PRO A 220 -5.38 -8.51 2.17
N TYR A 221 -5.47 -7.21 1.99
CA TYR A 221 -6.46 -6.35 2.62
C TYR A 221 -7.17 -5.49 1.58
N ASP A 222 -8.37 -5.02 1.94
CA ASP A 222 -9.11 -4.03 1.16
C ASP A 222 -8.73 -2.60 1.60
N LEU A 223 -9.06 -1.63 0.75
CA LEU A 223 -8.78 -0.22 0.97
C LEU A 223 -10.09 0.58 1.19
N PRO A 224 -10.05 1.63 2.01
CA PRO A 224 -11.19 2.52 2.20
C PRO A 224 -11.64 3.23 0.91
N ALA A 225 -10.71 3.53 0.00
CA ALA A 225 -10.99 4.26 -1.23
C ALA A 225 -10.26 3.66 -2.45
N GLY A 226 -11.05 2.98 -3.29
CA GLY A 226 -10.62 2.41 -4.58
C GLY A 226 -9.57 1.30 -4.47
N PRO A 227 -9.38 0.50 -5.52
CA PRO A 227 -8.14 -0.26 -5.66
C PRO A 227 -6.99 0.72 -5.97
N ASN A 228 -5.80 0.43 -5.47
CA ASN A 228 -4.57 1.12 -5.85
C ASN A 228 -3.55 0.10 -6.39
N ALA A 229 -2.46 0.59 -6.99
CA ALA A 229 -1.43 -0.27 -7.60
C ALA A 229 -0.42 -0.86 -6.60
N GLY A 230 -0.66 -0.70 -5.30
CA GLY A 230 0.17 -1.25 -4.23
C GLY A 230 -0.01 -2.76 -4.07
N SER A 231 0.92 -3.38 -3.36
CA SER A 231 0.85 -4.81 -3.00
C SER A 231 -0.37 -5.16 -2.14
N ASN A 232 -0.91 -4.19 -1.40
CA ASN A 232 -2.09 -4.26 -0.53
C ASN A 232 -2.13 -5.52 0.34
N LYS A 233 -1.02 -5.80 1.04
CA LYS A 233 -0.85 -7.01 1.86
C LYS A 233 -0.28 -6.75 3.24
N VAL A 234 -0.74 -7.55 4.19
CA VAL A 234 -0.08 -7.75 5.48
C VAL A 234 0.90 -8.90 5.34
N VAL A 235 2.12 -8.74 5.85
CA VAL A 235 3.15 -9.76 5.93
C VAL A 235 3.49 -10.01 7.39
N LEU A 236 3.40 -11.25 7.83
CA LEU A 236 3.90 -11.72 9.12
C LEU A 236 5.25 -12.42 8.89
N SER A 237 6.26 -11.97 9.62
CA SER A 237 7.63 -12.51 9.53
C SER A 237 8.32 -12.46 10.90
N THR A 238 9.48 -13.09 11.01
CA THR A 238 10.25 -13.15 12.25
C THR A 238 11.15 -11.93 12.41
N LEU A 239 11.28 -11.43 13.65
CA LEU A 239 12.25 -10.38 14.01
C LEU A 239 13.67 -10.78 13.63
N GLU A 240 14.47 -9.78 13.28
CA GLU A 240 15.91 -9.98 13.11
C GLU A 240 16.52 -10.40 14.46
N GLY A 241 17.13 -11.59 14.52
CA GLY A 241 17.64 -12.19 15.75
C GLY A 241 16.61 -13.00 16.57
N GLY A 242 15.35 -13.08 16.15
CA GLY A 242 14.34 -14.04 16.63
C GLY A 242 13.70 -13.75 18.00
N ASN A 243 14.14 -12.71 18.71
CA ASN A 243 13.67 -12.35 20.06
C ASN A 243 13.34 -10.86 20.16
N GLY A 244 12.39 -10.47 21.02
CA GLY A 244 12.06 -9.07 21.26
C GLY A 244 10.57 -8.85 21.52
N LYS A 245 10.12 -7.62 21.30
CA LYS A 245 8.70 -7.24 21.21
C LYS A 245 8.32 -7.14 19.74
N ALA A 246 7.04 -7.25 19.43
CA ALA A 246 6.55 -7.06 18.07
C ALA A 246 6.99 -5.70 17.50
N GLU A 247 7.40 -5.69 16.23
CA GLU A 247 7.71 -4.48 15.48
C GLU A 247 6.85 -4.39 14.23
N ILE A 248 6.44 -3.17 13.87
CA ILE A 248 5.68 -2.91 12.66
C ILE A 248 6.55 -2.11 11.70
N LYS A 249 6.56 -2.50 10.44
CA LYS A 249 7.06 -1.71 9.32
C LYS A 249 5.92 -1.49 8.34
N LEU A 250 5.94 -0.34 7.67
CA LEU A 250 5.01 -0.07 6.57
C LEU A 250 5.78 0.44 5.36
N ALA A 251 5.22 0.20 4.18
CA ALA A 251 5.66 0.83 2.95
C ALA A 251 4.50 1.62 2.35
N LEU A 252 4.77 2.84 1.89
CA LEU A 252 3.80 3.67 1.20
C LEU A 252 3.75 3.33 -0.28
N LEU A 253 2.60 3.50 -0.92
CA LEU A 253 2.51 3.52 -2.38
C LEU A 253 2.98 4.88 -2.88
N GLY A 254 3.94 4.87 -3.80
CA GLY A 254 4.49 6.06 -4.45
C GLY A 254 4.25 6.09 -5.95
N THR A 255 4.33 7.29 -6.50
CA THR A 255 4.46 7.49 -7.96
C THR A 255 5.93 7.37 -8.37
N LYS A 256 6.21 7.39 -9.68
CA LYS A 256 7.60 7.47 -10.20
C LYS A 256 8.42 8.64 -9.63
N ASP A 257 7.74 9.70 -9.18
CA ASP A 257 8.36 10.92 -8.66
C ASP A 257 8.53 10.86 -7.12
N SER A 258 8.03 9.80 -6.47
CA SER A 258 8.25 9.56 -5.05
C SER A 258 9.70 9.18 -4.75
N PRO A 259 10.27 9.61 -3.60
CA PRO A 259 11.57 9.14 -3.17
C PRO A 259 11.53 7.63 -2.88
N ARG A 260 12.70 7.00 -2.71
CA ARG A 260 12.77 5.60 -2.30
C ARG A 260 12.27 5.37 -0.88
N SER A 261 12.55 6.32 0.00
CA SER A 261 12.13 6.32 1.39
C SER A 261 12.11 7.73 1.94
N ILE A 262 11.42 7.92 3.06
CA ILE A 262 11.44 9.13 3.87
C ILE A 262 11.62 8.75 5.33
N GLU A 263 12.22 9.64 6.11
CA GLU A 263 12.31 9.49 7.56
C GLU A 263 11.14 10.26 8.20
N LEU A 264 10.24 9.54 8.89
CA LEU A 264 9.11 10.15 9.59
C LEU A 264 9.54 10.77 10.92
N LEU A 265 10.45 10.10 11.62
CA LEU A 265 11.05 10.48 12.89
C LEU A 265 12.47 9.92 12.92
N PRO A 266 13.39 10.45 13.76
CA PRO A 266 14.73 9.88 13.90
C PRO A 266 14.72 8.37 14.13
N GLY A 267 15.22 7.60 13.17
CA GLY A 267 15.27 6.13 13.21
C GLY A 267 13.98 5.41 12.75
N LEU A 268 12.94 6.14 12.36
CA LEU A 268 11.70 5.59 11.77
C LEU A 268 11.62 5.99 10.29
N THR A 269 12.17 5.14 9.44
CA THR A 269 12.15 5.28 7.98
C THR A 269 11.01 4.46 7.39
N VAL A 270 10.35 5.03 6.38
CA VAL A 270 9.30 4.40 5.61
C VAL A 270 9.70 4.37 4.14
N ASP A 271 9.64 3.17 3.56
CA ASP A 271 9.95 2.95 2.15
C ASP A 271 8.74 3.23 1.26
N PHE A 272 9.00 3.54 0.00
CA PHE A 272 7.98 3.63 -1.03
C PHE A 272 8.04 2.39 -1.93
N GLU A 273 6.89 1.77 -2.13
CA GLU A 273 6.64 0.86 -3.24
C GLU A 273 6.19 1.69 -4.44
N HIS A 274 6.99 1.70 -5.50
CA HIS A 274 6.66 2.37 -6.75
C HIS A 274 5.85 1.42 -7.63
N ALA A 275 4.90 2.00 -8.38
CA ALA A 275 3.94 1.28 -9.23
C ALA A 275 4.49 0.01 -9.91
N ALA A 276 3.70 -1.04 -9.73
CA ALA A 276 4.04 -2.46 -9.84
C ALA A 276 4.28 -3.00 -11.26
N LEU A 277 4.65 -4.28 -11.33
CA LEU A 277 4.80 -5.11 -12.53
C LEU A 277 3.75 -4.87 -13.64
N PRO A 278 2.45 -4.64 -13.37
CA PRO A 278 1.46 -4.29 -14.40
C PRO A 278 1.89 -3.14 -15.30
N TYR A 279 2.44 -2.05 -14.75
CA TYR A 279 2.86 -0.90 -15.54
C TYR A 279 3.96 -1.26 -16.55
N GLN A 280 4.89 -2.15 -16.17
CA GLN A 280 5.96 -2.59 -17.05
C GLN A 280 5.41 -3.46 -18.18
N VAL A 281 4.50 -4.39 -17.88
CA VAL A 281 3.81 -5.21 -18.89
C VAL A 281 2.97 -4.33 -19.82
N GLN A 282 2.26 -3.36 -19.24
CA GLN A 282 1.43 -2.42 -19.98
C GLN A 282 2.25 -1.60 -20.97
N SER A 283 3.40 -1.10 -20.51
CA SER A 283 4.32 -0.30 -21.31
C SER A 283 4.99 -1.11 -22.43
N CYS A 284 5.38 -2.37 -22.18
CA CYS A 284 5.88 -3.26 -23.22
C CYS A 284 4.84 -3.46 -24.33
N SER A 285 3.62 -3.82 -23.97
CA SER A 285 2.58 -4.08 -24.98
C SER A 285 2.12 -2.80 -25.69
N ASN A 286 2.03 -1.66 -25.00
CA ASN A 286 1.73 -0.38 -25.64
C ASN A 286 2.85 0.04 -26.61
N THR A 287 4.12 -0.14 -26.25
CA THR A 287 5.26 0.16 -27.14
C THR A 287 5.18 -0.66 -28.43
N ALA A 288 4.88 -1.95 -28.32
CA ALA A 288 4.79 -2.84 -29.47
C ALA A 288 3.60 -2.49 -30.39
N LYS A 289 2.39 -2.29 -29.82
CA LYS A 289 1.21 -1.90 -30.61
C LYS A 289 1.36 -0.52 -31.27
N PHE A 290 1.88 0.46 -30.54
CA PHE A 290 2.03 1.82 -31.06
C PHE A 290 3.10 1.92 -32.14
N LEU A 291 4.08 1.00 -32.18
CA LEU A 291 4.95 0.86 -33.34
C LEU A 291 4.11 0.62 -34.60
N ALA A 292 3.28 -0.41 -34.63
CA ALA A 292 2.44 -0.71 -35.80
C ALA A 292 1.52 0.46 -36.17
N SER A 293 0.84 1.06 -35.17
CA SER A 293 -0.05 2.20 -35.39
C SER A 293 0.67 3.40 -36.01
N ARG A 294 1.88 3.73 -35.56
CA ARG A 294 2.66 4.87 -36.07
C ARG A 294 3.15 4.68 -37.50
N PHE A 295 3.32 3.44 -37.95
CA PHE A 295 3.61 3.11 -39.34
C PHE A 295 2.35 3.05 -40.23
N GLY A 296 1.18 3.32 -39.66
CA GLY A 296 -0.09 3.40 -40.37
C GLY A 296 -0.87 2.08 -40.41
N ALA A 297 -0.58 1.12 -39.53
CA ALA A 297 -1.39 -0.09 -39.42
C ALA A 297 -2.83 0.30 -39.03
N PRO A 298 -3.85 -0.13 -39.79
CA PRO A 298 -5.23 0.19 -39.46
C PRO A 298 -5.69 -0.58 -38.22
N ASN A 299 -6.69 -0.05 -37.52
CA ASN A 299 -7.46 -0.74 -36.48
C ASN A 299 -6.64 -1.28 -35.28
N ILE A 300 -5.51 -0.66 -34.93
CA ILE A 300 -4.78 -1.02 -33.71
C ILE A 300 -5.62 -0.62 -32.48
N PRO A 301 -6.06 -1.57 -31.63
CA PRO A 301 -6.93 -1.28 -30.51
C PRO A 301 -6.18 -0.58 -29.37
N THR A 302 -6.88 0.33 -28.70
CA THR A 302 -6.47 0.81 -27.37
C THR A 302 -6.91 -0.22 -26.33
N PHE A 303 -6.00 -0.57 -25.41
CA PHE A 303 -6.35 -1.40 -24.26
C PHE A 303 -6.44 -0.49 -23.05
N GLU A 304 -7.49 -0.64 -22.25
CA GLU A 304 -7.58 0.04 -20.95
C GLU A 304 -6.59 -0.61 -19.98
N ASP A 305 -5.90 0.20 -19.18
CA ASP A 305 -4.89 -0.26 -18.23
C ASP A 305 -5.57 -0.67 -16.90
N ASN A 306 -6.39 -1.71 -16.94
CA ASN A 306 -7.22 -2.20 -15.82
C ASN A 306 -6.86 -3.62 -15.35
N GLU A 307 -5.65 -4.11 -15.65
CA GLU A 307 -5.21 -5.45 -15.27
C GLU A 307 -4.91 -5.58 -13.76
N GLU A 308 -5.73 -6.36 -13.06
CA GLU A 308 -5.58 -6.60 -11.62
C GLU A 308 -4.87 -7.93 -11.25
N THR A 309 -4.73 -8.88 -12.18
CA THR A 309 -4.19 -10.23 -11.92
C THR A 309 -3.11 -10.63 -12.91
N PHE A 310 -2.31 -11.65 -12.58
CA PHE A 310 -1.34 -12.22 -13.53
C PHE A 310 -2.01 -12.79 -14.79
N GLU A 311 -3.21 -13.36 -14.66
CA GLU A 311 -4.00 -13.84 -15.79
C GLU A 311 -4.39 -12.68 -16.71
N HIS A 312 -4.84 -11.55 -16.16
CA HIS A 312 -5.12 -10.35 -16.96
C HIS A 312 -3.88 -9.84 -17.69
N LEU A 313 -2.71 -9.87 -17.04
CA LEU A 313 -1.44 -9.47 -17.67
C LEU A 313 -1.03 -10.43 -18.79
N GLN A 314 -1.19 -11.74 -18.61
CA GLN A 314 -0.95 -12.75 -19.65
C GLN A 314 -1.90 -12.58 -20.82
N ASP A 315 -3.19 -12.33 -20.55
CA ASP A 315 -4.20 -12.05 -21.57
C ASP A 315 -3.85 -10.80 -22.37
N ARG A 316 -3.37 -9.74 -21.71
CA ARG A 316 -2.89 -8.54 -22.40
C ARG A 316 -1.73 -8.86 -23.34
N ILE A 317 -0.76 -9.66 -22.88
CA ILE A 317 0.37 -10.10 -23.71
C ILE A 317 -0.13 -10.90 -24.91
N ALA A 318 -1.00 -11.89 -24.69
CA ALA A 318 -1.58 -12.73 -25.75
C ALA A 318 -2.35 -11.89 -26.78
N LYS A 319 -3.25 -11.00 -26.35
CA LYS A 319 -3.99 -10.08 -27.22
C LYS A 319 -3.06 -9.15 -27.99
N THR A 320 -1.95 -8.75 -27.40
CA THR A 320 -0.96 -7.91 -28.08
C THR A 320 -0.26 -8.66 -29.20
N ILE A 321 0.14 -9.91 -28.93
CA ILE A 321 0.75 -10.79 -29.93
C ILE A 321 -0.24 -11.00 -31.08
N GLU A 322 -1.49 -11.35 -30.78
CA GLU A 322 -2.55 -11.54 -31.79
C GLU A 322 -2.74 -10.29 -32.66
N VAL A 323 -2.80 -9.09 -32.05
CA VAL A 323 -2.88 -7.84 -32.82
C VAL A 323 -1.69 -7.69 -33.77
N LEU A 324 -0.47 -7.97 -33.31
CA LEU A 324 0.74 -7.80 -34.11
C LEU A 324 0.89 -8.86 -35.21
N GLU A 325 0.46 -10.09 -34.97
CA GLU A 325 0.44 -11.17 -35.98
C GLU A 325 -0.50 -10.85 -37.16
N ASN A 326 -1.51 -10.01 -36.94
CA ASN A 326 -2.44 -9.55 -37.96
C ASN A 326 -2.00 -8.26 -38.68
N VAL A 327 -0.85 -7.67 -38.32
CA VAL A 327 -0.31 -6.50 -39.02
C VAL A 327 0.36 -6.94 -40.31
N ASP A 328 -0.09 -6.38 -41.44
CA ASP A 328 0.56 -6.59 -42.74
C ASP A 328 2.01 -6.07 -42.71
N PRO A 329 3.02 -6.93 -42.96
CA PRO A 329 4.43 -6.53 -42.98
C PRO A 329 4.74 -5.35 -43.92
N ASP A 330 3.99 -5.18 -45.00
CA ASP A 330 4.17 -4.08 -45.97
C ASP A 330 3.82 -2.70 -45.36
N VAL A 331 3.18 -2.68 -44.20
CA VAL A 331 3.00 -1.47 -43.40
C VAL A 331 4.35 -0.94 -42.87
N ILE A 332 5.36 -1.80 -42.70
CA ILE A 332 6.65 -1.42 -42.10
C ILE A 332 7.81 -1.57 -43.10
N ASN A 333 7.80 -2.62 -43.93
CA ASN A 333 8.88 -2.93 -44.85
C ASN A 333 9.14 -1.79 -45.86
N GLY A 334 10.42 -1.41 -46.03
CA GLY A 334 10.81 -0.37 -46.97
C GLY A 334 10.44 1.06 -46.56
N LYS A 335 10.05 1.27 -45.29
CA LYS A 335 9.67 2.58 -44.74
C LYS A 335 10.74 3.17 -43.80
N GLU A 336 12.00 2.88 -44.04
CA GLU A 336 13.12 3.35 -43.22
C GLU A 336 13.16 4.88 -43.11
N ASP A 337 12.87 5.57 -44.21
CA ASP A 337 12.94 7.03 -44.32
C ASP A 337 11.58 7.74 -44.12
N VAL A 338 10.50 7.00 -43.84
CA VAL A 338 9.18 7.61 -43.61
C VAL A 338 9.23 8.50 -42.37
N GLU A 339 8.54 9.63 -42.42
CA GLU A 339 8.39 10.47 -41.25
C GLU A 339 7.44 9.85 -40.23
N ILE A 340 7.91 9.71 -39.00
CA ILE A 340 7.10 9.31 -37.85
C ILE A 340 7.00 10.49 -36.88
N ILE A 341 5.77 10.90 -36.57
CA ILE A 341 5.48 11.89 -35.54
C ILE A 341 4.87 11.19 -34.34
N MET A 342 5.55 11.30 -33.20
CA MET A 342 5.05 10.83 -31.91
C MET A 342 4.52 12.02 -31.12
N GLU A 343 3.19 12.12 -31.04
CA GLU A 343 2.51 13.13 -30.23
C GLU A 343 2.40 12.65 -28.78
N THR A 344 2.80 13.50 -27.85
CA THR A 344 2.75 13.22 -26.41
C THR A 344 2.25 14.45 -25.66
N LYS A 345 1.86 14.27 -24.39
CA LYS A 345 1.50 15.39 -23.51
C LYS A 345 2.64 16.39 -23.27
N PHE A 346 3.89 16.00 -23.54
CA PHE A 346 5.09 16.82 -23.35
C PHE A 346 5.61 17.45 -24.65
N GLY A 347 4.89 17.25 -25.76
CA GLY A 347 5.24 17.75 -27.08
C GLY A 347 5.31 16.66 -28.14
N ASN A 348 5.60 17.09 -29.37
CA ASN A 348 5.69 16.23 -30.54
C ASN A 348 7.15 15.93 -30.87
N TYR A 349 7.47 14.66 -31.08
CA TYR A 349 8.80 14.19 -31.43
C TYR A 349 8.81 13.63 -32.85
N ARG A 350 9.82 14.00 -33.65
CA ARG A 350 9.97 13.60 -35.05
C ARG A 350 11.10 12.60 -35.21
N PHE A 351 10.85 11.57 -36.02
CA PHE A 351 11.81 10.53 -36.36
C PHE A 351 11.69 10.17 -37.84
N THR A 352 12.72 9.50 -38.37
CA THR A 352 12.53 8.59 -39.52
C THR A 352 12.02 7.24 -39.00
N GLY A 353 11.44 6.41 -39.85
CA GLY A 353 10.97 5.08 -39.48
C GLY A 353 12.07 4.23 -38.83
N GLN A 354 13.25 4.21 -39.44
CA GLN A 354 14.42 3.50 -38.92
C GLN A 354 14.84 4.01 -37.53
N ARG A 355 14.91 5.33 -37.33
CA ARG A 355 15.29 5.92 -36.03
C ARG A 355 14.22 5.66 -34.97
N TYR A 356 12.94 5.76 -35.33
CA TYR A 356 11.85 5.48 -34.41
C TYR A 356 11.92 4.03 -33.90
N ILE A 357 12.18 3.05 -34.78
CA ILE A 357 12.28 1.65 -34.37
C ILE A 357 13.54 1.42 -33.53
N SER A 358 14.70 1.79 -34.05
CA SER A 358 16.01 1.42 -33.48
C SER A 358 16.43 2.25 -32.27
N GLU A 359 16.11 3.56 -32.23
CA GLU A 359 16.53 4.47 -31.16
C GLU A 359 15.44 4.68 -30.10
N TYR A 360 14.18 4.41 -30.41
CA TYR A 360 13.07 4.58 -29.47
C TYR A 360 12.33 3.28 -29.15
N ALA A 361 11.66 2.65 -30.12
CA ALA A 361 10.72 1.56 -29.83
C ALA A 361 11.41 0.31 -29.25
N ILE A 362 12.52 -0.15 -29.85
CA ILE A 362 13.30 -1.28 -29.35
C ILE A 362 13.91 -0.96 -27.96
N PRO A 363 14.65 0.15 -27.76
CA PRO A 363 15.19 0.49 -26.45
C PRO A 363 14.12 0.66 -25.38
N ASN A 364 12.98 1.30 -25.68
CA ASN A 364 11.90 1.50 -24.73
C ASN A 364 11.23 0.18 -24.33
N PHE A 365 10.98 -0.70 -25.31
CA PHE A 365 10.44 -2.04 -25.03
C PHE A 365 11.37 -2.81 -24.10
N HIS A 366 12.67 -2.85 -24.39
CA HIS A 366 13.64 -3.56 -23.55
C HIS A 366 13.84 -2.92 -22.18
N PHE A 367 13.78 -1.59 -22.06
CA PHE A 367 13.79 -0.91 -20.77
C PHE A 367 12.68 -1.43 -19.84
N HIS A 368 11.44 -1.49 -20.35
CA HIS A 368 10.30 -1.99 -19.56
C HIS A 368 10.37 -3.49 -19.33
N LEU A 369 10.79 -4.28 -20.32
CA LEU A 369 10.93 -5.73 -20.18
C LEU A 369 12.00 -6.09 -19.13
N THR A 370 13.16 -5.43 -19.18
CA THR A 370 14.22 -5.59 -18.17
C THR A 370 13.75 -5.10 -16.80
N SER A 371 12.97 -4.01 -16.73
CA SER A 371 12.39 -3.54 -15.47
C SER A 371 11.42 -4.57 -14.87
N ALA A 372 10.54 -5.16 -15.67
CA ALA A 372 9.67 -6.26 -15.26
C ALA A 372 10.47 -7.47 -14.76
N TYR A 373 11.52 -7.86 -15.49
CA TYR A 373 12.47 -8.91 -15.08
C TYR A 373 13.10 -8.61 -13.71
N CYS A 374 13.61 -7.39 -13.52
CA CYS A 374 14.23 -6.98 -12.26
C CYS A 374 13.23 -7.01 -11.11
N ILE A 375 12.01 -6.48 -11.31
CA ILE A 375 10.94 -6.52 -10.30
C ILE A 375 10.64 -7.96 -9.91
N MET A 376 10.38 -8.86 -10.87
CA MET A 376 10.07 -10.26 -10.58
C MET A 376 11.23 -10.96 -9.86
N ARG A 377 12.48 -10.68 -10.25
CA ARG A 377 13.67 -11.27 -9.63
C ARG A 377 13.87 -10.78 -8.19
N THR A 378 13.64 -9.49 -7.91
CA THR A 378 13.66 -8.94 -6.55
C THR A 378 12.54 -9.51 -5.68
N GLN A 379 11.40 -9.89 -6.28
CA GLN A 379 10.28 -10.58 -5.61
C GLN A 379 10.51 -12.10 -5.47
N GLY A 380 11.70 -12.62 -5.80
CA GLY A 380 12.06 -14.02 -5.55
C GLY A 380 11.65 -15.02 -6.65
N VAL A 381 11.14 -14.56 -7.80
CA VAL A 381 10.90 -15.45 -8.95
C VAL A 381 12.26 -15.96 -9.46
N PRO A 382 12.44 -17.28 -9.68
CA PRO A 382 13.73 -17.88 -10.02
C PRO A 382 14.11 -17.63 -11.50
N LEU A 383 14.23 -16.36 -11.89
CA LEU A 383 14.63 -15.91 -13.21
C LEU A 383 16.14 -15.62 -13.27
N GLY A 384 16.76 -16.00 -14.38
CA GLY A 384 18.14 -15.72 -14.74
C GLY A 384 18.27 -15.05 -16.09
N ALA A 385 19.52 -14.72 -16.46
CA ALA A 385 19.81 -14.08 -17.75
C ALA A 385 19.37 -14.94 -18.95
N PHE A 386 19.39 -16.26 -18.81
CA PHE A 386 18.94 -17.19 -19.85
C PHE A 386 17.42 -17.16 -20.06
N ASP A 387 16.60 -16.76 -19.08
CA ASP A 387 15.17 -16.58 -19.29
C ASP A 387 14.89 -15.34 -20.15
N TYR A 388 15.65 -14.26 -19.92
CA TYR A 388 15.58 -13.04 -20.73
C TYR A 388 16.09 -13.27 -22.17
N LEU A 389 17.06 -14.16 -22.34
CA LEU A 389 17.72 -14.46 -23.62
C LEU A 389 17.29 -15.82 -24.21
N LYS A 390 16.18 -16.41 -23.76
CA LYS A 390 15.87 -17.84 -23.98
C LYS A 390 15.84 -18.27 -25.45
N ASP A 391 15.54 -17.33 -26.36
CA ASP A 391 15.41 -17.58 -27.81
C ASP A 391 16.62 -17.05 -28.61
N VAL A 392 17.70 -16.62 -27.95
CA VAL A 392 18.91 -16.07 -28.61
C VAL A 392 19.98 -17.14 -28.84
N PHE A 393 20.00 -18.20 -28.04
CA PHE A 393 21.08 -19.19 -28.06
C PHE A 393 20.75 -20.39 -28.94
N GLU A 394 21.51 -20.58 -30.03
CA GLU A 394 21.50 -21.81 -30.83
C GLU A 394 22.65 -22.73 -30.39
N LYS A 395 22.31 -23.94 -29.94
CA LYS A 395 23.30 -24.93 -29.52
C LYS A 395 23.86 -25.66 -30.76
N VAL A 396 25.13 -25.42 -31.04
CA VAL A 396 25.92 -26.14 -32.07
C VAL A 396 26.49 -27.45 -31.55
#